data_AF-A0A9D7IFC2-F1
#
_entry.id   AF-A0A9D7IFC2-F1
#
_cell.length_a   1.000
_cell.length_b   1.000
_cell.length_c   1.000
_cell.angle_alpha   90.00
_cell.angle_beta   90.00
_cell.angle_gamma   90.00
#
_symmetry.space_group_name_H-M   'P 1'
#
loop_
_entity.id
_entity.type
_entity.pdbx_description
1 polymer ?
#
loop_
_entity_poly.entity_id
_entity_poly.type
_entity_poly.pdbx_seq_one_letter_code
_entity_poly.pdbx_strand_id
1 'polypeptide(L)'
;MQNSLKPAEVDSVELGPDGRSATLVVKDDQLSLAIGKGGLNAKLASELTGVHIDIVSPSDMEKTERETREMLMQLPGIDSEKAEQLMSVGIWDYEDVVQYGIEGLVETASMEHDQAEKLVEASKALLAGEPIPEHLLVKNEEESAAVESAE
;
A
#
# COMPACT_ATOMS: atom_id res chain seq x y z
N MET A 1 31.02 2.76 32.67
CA MET A 1 29.72 2.92 31.97
C MET A 1 29.86 2.33 30.58
N GLN A 2 29.88 0.99 30.50
CA GLN A 2 30.05 0.24 29.25
C GLN A 2 28.75 -0.46 28.87
N ASN A 3 27.67 0.30 28.70
CA ASN A 3 26.65 -0.15 27.77
C ASN A 3 27.02 0.50 26.44
N SER A 4 28.11 -0.04 25.85
CA SER A 4 28.41 0.10 24.44
C SER A 4 27.13 -0.29 23.71
N LEU A 5 26.45 0.71 23.15
CA LEU A 5 25.33 0.50 22.24
C LEU A 5 25.83 -0.49 21.20
N LYS A 6 25.40 -1.75 21.27
CA LYS A 6 25.57 -2.64 20.13
C LYS A 6 24.78 -1.98 19.00
N PRO A 7 25.41 -1.68 17.86
CA PRO A 7 24.66 -1.21 16.71
C PRO A 7 23.65 -2.30 16.33
N ALA A 8 22.47 -1.89 15.89
CA ALA A 8 21.54 -2.82 15.28
C ALA A 8 22.19 -3.37 14.00
N GLU A 9 22.08 -4.69 13.81
CA GLU A 9 22.51 -5.31 12.56
C GLU A 9 21.44 -5.06 11.51
N VAL A 10 21.85 -4.46 10.39
CA VAL A 10 21.00 -4.18 9.24
C VAL A 10 21.14 -5.34 8.25
N ASP A 11 20.01 -5.93 7.86
CA ASP A 11 19.99 -7.05 6.92
C ASP A 11 20.00 -6.54 5.47
N SER A 12 19.29 -5.43 5.18
CA SER A 12 19.26 -4.81 3.85
C SER A 12 19.02 -3.30 3.91
N VAL A 13 19.45 -2.59 2.87
CA VAL A 13 19.25 -1.15 2.68
C VAL A 13 18.68 -0.91 1.28
N GLU A 14 17.49 -0.32 1.22
CA GLU A 14 16.84 0.06 -0.03
C GLU A 14 16.85 1.59 -0.14
N LEU A 15 17.35 2.11 -1.25
CA LEU A 15 17.37 3.56 -1.50
C LEU A 15 16.13 3.95 -2.31
N GLY A 16 15.49 5.04 -1.90
CA GLY A 16 14.39 5.62 -2.64
C GLY A 16 14.81 6.09 -4.04
N PRO A 17 13.87 6.17 -5.00
CA PRO A 17 14.17 6.52 -6.39
C PRO A 17 14.74 7.94 -6.55
N ASP A 18 14.49 8.84 -5.60
CA ASP A 18 15.03 10.20 -5.59
C ASP A 18 16.35 10.34 -4.79
N GLY A 19 16.81 9.25 -4.16
CA GLY A 19 17.99 9.20 -3.30
C GLY A 19 17.86 10.03 -2.02
N ARG A 20 16.67 10.52 -1.69
CA ARG A 20 16.41 11.34 -0.48
C ARG A 20 15.76 10.54 0.64
N SER A 21 15.32 9.32 0.36
CA SER A 21 14.88 8.34 1.36
C SER A 21 15.70 7.06 1.29
N ALA A 22 15.77 6.36 2.42
CA ALA A 22 16.36 5.04 2.55
C ALA A 22 15.55 4.21 3.55
N THR A 23 15.21 2.99 3.17
CA THR A 23 14.53 2.02 4.02
C THR A 23 15.55 0.99 4.49
N LEU A 24 15.69 0.84 5.81
CA LEU A 24 16.56 -0.14 6.46
C LEU A 24 15.71 -1.32 6.92
N VAL A 25 16.03 -2.51 6.43
CA VAL A 25 15.39 -3.75 6.88
C VAL A 25 16.24 -4.36 8.00
N VAL A 26 15.63 -4.55 9.16
CA VAL A 26 16.25 -5.14 10.36
C VAL A 26 15.39 -6.29 10.89
N LYS A 27 16.00 -7.19 11.63
CA LYS A 27 15.25 -8.25 12.33
C LYS A 27 14.29 -7.66 13.36
N ASP A 28 13.19 -8.34 13.61
CA ASP A 28 12.15 -7.89 14.55
C ASP A 28 12.68 -7.62 15.96
N ASP A 29 13.62 -8.42 16.44
CA ASP A 29 14.25 -8.25 17.77
C ASP A 29 15.19 -7.03 17.82
N GLN A 30 15.65 -6.54 16.66
CA GLN A 30 16.54 -5.38 16.52
C GLN A 30 15.80 -4.09 16.16
N LEU A 31 14.53 -4.15 15.75
CA LEU A 31 13.74 -2.99 15.33
C LEU A 31 13.73 -1.86 16.38
N SER A 32 13.43 -2.20 17.63
CA SER A 32 13.39 -1.22 18.73
C SER A 32 14.77 -0.61 19.01
N LEU A 33 15.85 -1.39 18.86
CA LEU A 33 17.22 -0.91 19.02
C LEU A 33 17.64 0.01 17.88
N ALA A 34 17.26 -0.34 16.65
CA ALA A 34 17.54 0.40 15.42
C ALA A 34 16.82 1.76 15.42
N ILE A 35 15.53 1.80 15.78
CA ILE A 35 14.74 3.04 15.93
C ILE A 35 15.28 3.88 17.11
N GLY A 36 15.64 3.22 18.21
CA GLY A 36 16.09 3.86 19.43
C GLY A 36 14.95 4.50 20.22
N LYS A 37 15.25 4.94 21.46
CA LYS A 37 14.24 5.53 22.34
C LYS A 37 13.65 6.79 21.72
N GLY A 38 12.36 6.76 21.40
CA GLY A 38 11.65 7.88 20.77
C GLY A 38 12.14 8.20 19.35
N GLY A 39 12.71 7.22 18.63
CA GLY A 39 13.17 7.41 17.25
C GLY A 39 14.50 8.15 17.11
N LEU A 40 15.24 8.35 18.21
CA LEU A 40 16.45 9.16 18.21
C LEU A 40 17.53 8.62 17.26
N ASN A 41 17.68 7.29 17.16
CA ASN A 41 18.73 6.71 16.32
C ASN A 41 18.43 6.93 14.83
N ALA A 42 17.19 6.65 14.40
CA ALA A 42 16.74 6.92 13.03
C ALA A 42 16.84 8.41 12.68
N LYS A 43 16.46 9.29 13.61
CA LYS A 43 16.53 10.75 13.43
C LYS A 43 17.97 11.25 13.28
N LEU A 44 18.86 10.84 14.18
CA LEU A 44 20.28 11.24 14.12
C LEU A 44 20.94 10.71 12.85
N ALA A 45 20.65 9.47 12.46
CA ALA A 45 21.15 8.90 11.21
C ALA A 45 20.66 9.72 10.01
N SER A 46 19.39 10.10 9.99
CA SER A 46 18.82 10.95 8.92
C SER A 46 19.49 12.33 8.86
N GLU A 47 19.73 12.96 10.01
CA GLU A 47 20.42 14.26 10.10
C GLU A 47 21.87 14.18 9.63
N LEU A 48 22.56 13.06 9.88
CA LEU A 48 23.96 12.85 9.49
C LEU A 48 24.12 12.56 8.00
N THR A 49 23.18 11.81 7.41
CA THR A 49 23.23 11.43 5.99
C THR A 49 22.56 12.46 5.09
N GLY A 50 21.66 13.29 5.63
CA GLY A 50 20.81 14.17 4.84
C GLY A 50 19.73 13.42 4.06
N VAL A 51 19.46 12.17 4.44
CA VAL A 51 18.48 11.25 3.81
C VAL A 51 17.42 10.91 4.85
N HIS A 52 16.16 10.82 4.47
CA HIS A 52 15.10 10.31 5.34
C HIS A 52 15.28 8.81 5.55
N ILE A 53 15.46 8.36 6.78
CA ILE A 53 15.69 6.95 7.09
C ILE A 53 14.46 6.34 7.76
N ASP A 54 13.85 5.40 7.07
CA ASP A 54 12.82 4.52 7.59
C ASP A 54 13.45 3.19 8.02
N ILE A 55 12.95 2.62 9.11
CA ILE A 55 13.44 1.34 9.64
C ILE A 55 12.25 0.42 9.80
N VAL A 56 12.28 -0.71 9.11
CA VAL A 56 11.18 -1.68 9.07
C VAL A 56 11.70 -3.08 9.37
N SER A 57 10.83 -3.94 9.89
CA SER A 57 11.10 -5.37 9.99
C SER A 57 10.31 -6.18 8.96
N PRO A 58 10.72 -7.40 8.63
CA PRO A 58 9.94 -8.28 7.76
C PRO A 58 8.52 -8.49 8.24
N SER A 59 8.31 -8.64 9.56
CA SER A 59 6.96 -8.79 10.11
C SER A 59 6.12 -7.51 10.00
N ASP A 60 6.74 -6.34 10.12
CA ASP A 60 6.05 -5.06 9.89
C ASP A 60 5.67 -4.91 8.42
N MET A 61 6.55 -5.28 7.49
CA MET A 61 6.25 -5.26 6.06
C MET A 61 5.09 -6.21 5.72
N GLU A 62 5.14 -7.46 6.17
CA GLU A 62 4.06 -8.43 5.97
C GLU A 62 2.73 -7.94 6.56
N LYS A 63 2.79 -7.29 7.73
CA LYS A 63 1.62 -6.69 8.35
C LYS A 63 1.06 -5.55 7.48
N THR A 64 1.90 -4.63 7.01
CA THR A 64 1.49 -3.53 6.14
C THR A 64 0.90 -4.07 4.83
N GLU A 65 1.54 -5.03 4.18
CA GLU A 65 1.04 -5.67 2.97
C GLU A 65 -0.35 -6.30 3.21
N ARG A 66 -0.51 -7.04 4.32
CA ARG A 66 -1.79 -7.64 4.68
C ARG A 66 -2.87 -6.58 4.94
N GLU A 67 -2.55 -5.52 5.67
CA GLU A 67 -3.48 -4.43 5.98
C GLU A 67 -3.89 -3.66 4.72
N THR A 68 -2.94 -3.36 3.83
CA THR A 68 -3.21 -2.77 2.51
C THR A 68 -4.09 -3.67 1.67
N ARG A 69 -3.80 -4.99 1.61
CA ARG A 69 -4.63 -5.95 0.87
C ARG A 69 -6.05 -6.02 1.42
N GLU A 70 -6.21 -6.11 2.75
CA GLU A 70 -7.52 -6.10 3.41
C GLU A 70 -8.28 -4.79 3.17
N MET A 71 -7.58 -3.66 3.12
CA MET A 71 -8.14 -2.35 2.79
C MET A 71 -8.63 -2.30 1.34
N LEU A 72 -7.81 -2.70 0.37
CA LEU A 72 -8.18 -2.70 -1.05
C LEU A 72 -9.38 -3.62 -1.32
N MET A 73 -9.46 -4.77 -0.64
CA MET A 73 -10.60 -5.70 -0.74
C MET A 73 -11.92 -5.14 -0.19
N GLN A 74 -11.92 -4.00 0.51
CA GLN A 74 -13.16 -3.31 0.88
C GLN A 74 -13.77 -2.54 -0.30
N LEU A 75 -12.99 -2.29 -1.35
CA LEU A 75 -13.47 -1.61 -2.54
C LEU A 75 -14.32 -2.55 -3.40
N PRO A 76 -15.40 -2.04 -4.02
CA PRO A 76 -16.24 -2.84 -4.89
C PRO A 76 -15.44 -3.35 -6.10
N GLY A 77 -15.61 -4.64 -6.41
CA GLY A 77 -14.96 -5.26 -7.57
C GLY A 77 -13.50 -5.68 -7.38
N ILE A 78 -12.94 -5.49 -6.17
CA ILE A 78 -11.60 -5.95 -5.81
C ILE A 78 -11.65 -7.27 -5.04
N ASP A 79 -11.04 -8.29 -5.62
CA ASP A 79 -10.74 -9.55 -4.97
C ASP A 79 -9.26 -9.60 -4.56
N SER A 80 -8.89 -10.74 -3.99
CA SER A 80 -7.53 -11.04 -3.56
C SER A 80 -6.49 -10.90 -4.67
N GLU A 81 -6.81 -11.33 -5.90
CA GLU A 81 -5.87 -11.34 -7.01
C GLU A 81 -5.67 -9.93 -7.56
N LYS A 82 -6.76 -9.18 -7.74
CA LYS A 82 -6.70 -7.79 -8.15
C LYS A 82 -6.01 -6.91 -7.11
N ALA A 83 -6.23 -7.14 -5.83
CA ALA A 83 -5.52 -6.40 -4.78
C ALA A 83 -4.00 -6.59 -4.87
N GLU A 84 -3.54 -7.83 -5.10
CA GLU A 84 -2.11 -8.13 -5.30
C GLU A 84 -1.54 -7.47 -6.56
N GLN A 85 -2.30 -7.46 -7.67
CA GLN A 85 -1.90 -6.78 -8.90
C GLN A 85 -1.74 -5.27 -8.70
N LEU A 86 -2.69 -4.63 -8.00
CA LEU A 86 -2.63 -3.21 -7.68
C LEU A 86 -1.42 -2.88 -6.79
N MET A 87 -1.17 -3.67 -5.75
CA MET A 87 0.02 -3.51 -4.90
C MET A 87 1.32 -3.65 -5.70
N SER A 88 1.38 -4.58 -6.66
CA SER A 88 2.55 -4.78 -7.52
C SER A 88 2.86 -3.60 -8.44
N VAL A 89 1.89 -2.74 -8.75
CA VAL A 89 2.12 -1.50 -9.53
C VAL A 89 2.31 -0.27 -8.66
N GLY A 90 2.37 -0.46 -7.34
CA GLY A 90 2.66 0.61 -6.38
C GLY A 90 1.41 1.29 -5.82
N ILE A 91 0.24 0.63 -5.84
CA ILE A 91 -0.96 1.15 -5.21
C ILE A 91 -1.05 0.60 -3.78
N TRP A 92 -0.83 1.48 -2.79
CA TRP A 92 -0.77 1.11 -1.38
C TRP A 92 -1.86 1.75 -0.53
N ASP A 93 -2.50 2.81 -1.03
CA ASP A 93 -3.60 3.50 -0.37
C ASP A 93 -4.73 3.92 -1.35
N TYR A 94 -5.79 4.54 -0.82
CA TYR A 94 -6.90 5.02 -1.65
C TYR A 94 -6.54 6.23 -2.52
N GLU A 95 -5.52 7.01 -2.14
CA GLU A 95 -5.08 8.16 -2.93
C GLU A 95 -4.36 7.69 -4.19
N ASP A 96 -3.48 6.68 -4.06
CA ASP A 96 -2.81 6.03 -5.19
C ASP A 96 -3.83 5.53 -6.21
N VAL A 97 -4.91 4.88 -5.75
CA VAL A 97 -5.99 4.42 -6.61
C VAL A 97 -6.60 5.56 -7.43
N VAL A 98 -6.92 6.68 -6.77
CA VAL A 98 -7.55 7.83 -7.43
C VAL A 98 -6.60 8.50 -8.41
N GLN A 99 -5.31 8.58 -8.07
CA GLN A 99 -4.27 9.14 -8.93
C GLN A 99 -3.97 8.25 -10.12
N TYR A 100 -4.00 6.93 -9.93
CA TYR A 100 -3.79 5.94 -11.00
C TYR A 100 -4.89 6.03 -12.06
N GLY A 101 -6.13 6.29 -11.62
CA GLY A 101 -7.25 6.61 -12.49
C GLY A 101 -7.80 5.40 -13.24
N ILE A 102 -8.90 5.64 -13.96
CA ILE A 102 -9.70 4.58 -14.59
C ILE A 102 -8.89 3.82 -15.65
N GLU A 103 -8.20 4.53 -16.54
CA GLU A 103 -7.45 3.91 -17.65
C GLU A 103 -6.37 2.96 -17.13
N GLY A 104 -5.62 3.36 -16.10
CA GLY A 104 -4.59 2.51 -15.50
C GLY A 104 -5.18 1.26 -14.85
N LEU A 105 -6.31 1.40 -14.13
CA LEU A 105 -6.97 0.28 -13.47
C LEU A 105 -7.51 -0.75 -14.46
N VAL A 106 -8.08 -0.30 -15.59
CA VAL A 106 -8.54 -1.16 -16.67
C VAL A 106 -7.39 -1.97 -17.27
N GLU A 107 -6.25 -1.31 -17.54
CA GLU A 107 -5.08 -1.95 -18.15
C GLU A 107 -4.40 -2.95 -17.21
N THR A 108 -4.18 -2.57 -15.94
CA THR A 108 -3.37 -3.35 -15.01
C THR A 108 -4.14 -4.45 -14.30
N ALA A 109 -5.35 -4.15 -13.82
CA ALA A 109 -6.15 -5.09 -13.04
C ALA A 109 -7.20 -5.84 -13.90
N SER A 110 -7.10 -5.73 -15.23
CA SER A 110 -8.03 -6.32 -16.20
C SER A 110 -9.49 -6.06 -15.83
N MET A 111 -9.77 -4.83 -15.39
CA MET A 111 -11.09 -4.40 -14.93
C MET A 111 -11.89 -3.83 -16.09
N GLU A 112 -13.21 -4.02 -16.07
CA GLU A 112 -14.11 -3.29 -16.97
C GLU A 112 -14.18 -1.80 -16.57
N HIS A 113 -14.47 -0.93 -17.54
CA HIS A 113 -14.52 0.52 -17.30
C HIS A 113 -15.48 0.91 -16.17
N ASP A 114 -16.67 0.32 -16.15
CA ASP A 114 -17.68 0.55 -15.10
C ASP A 114 -17.18 0.12 -13.71
N GLN A 115 -16.43 -0.99 -13.63
CA GLN A 115 -15.82 -1.44 -12.37
C GLN A 115 -14.73 -0.47 -11.89
N ALA A 116 -13.88 0.01 -12.81
CA ALA A 116 -12.83 0.97 -12.49
C ALA A 116 -13.40 2.33 -12.06
N GLU A 117 -14.50 2.80 -12.69
CA GLU A 117 -15.22 4.01 -12.25
C GLU A 117 -15.76 3.88 -10.83
N LYS A 118 -16.49 2.78 -10.54
CA LYS A 118 -17.04 2.50 -9.21
C LYS A 118 -15.97 2.42 -8.15
N LEU A 119 -14.84 1.80 -8.48
CA LEU A 119 -13.70 1.68 -7.60
C LEU A 119 -13.13 3.06 -7.26
N VAL A 120 -12.83 3.90 -8.26
CA VAL A 120 -12.29 5.25 -8.03
C VAL A 120 -13.26 6.11 -7.21
N GLU A 121 -14.56 6.00 -7.47
CA GLU A 121 -15.58 6.72 -6.70
C GLU A 121 -15.65 6.23 -5.25
N ALA A 122 -15.60 4.92 -5.02
CA ALA A 122 -15.54 4.35 -3.68
C ALA A 122 -14.29 4.78 -2.91
N SER A 123 -13.12 4.81 -3.56
CA SER A 123 -11.88 5.30 -2.96
C SER A 123 -11.96 6.78 -2.57
N LYS A 124 -12.58 7.64 -3.41
CA LYS A 124 -12.82 9.05 -3.07
C LYS A 124 -13.73 9.21 -1.87
N ALA A 125 -14.81 8.42 -1.78
CA ALA A 125 -15.71 8.46 -0.63
C ALA A 125 -14.96 8.10 0.67
N LEU A 126 -14.17 7.03 0.65
CA LEU A 126 -13.38 6.60 1.81
C LEU A 126 -12.31 7.62 2.21
N LEU A 127 -11.65 8.28 1.24
CA LEU A 127 -10.73 9.39 1.51
C LEU A 127 -11.43 10.59 2.18
N ALA A 128 -12.69 10.85 1.81
CA ALA A 128 -13.50 11.89 2.45
C ALA A 128 -14.03 11.48 3.83
N GLY A 129 -13.79 10.23 4.28
CA GLY A 129 -14.35 9.67 5.51
C GLY A 129 -15.84 9.35 5.39
N GLU A 130 -16.35 9.25 4.16
CA GLU A 130 -17.74 8.91 3.86
C GLU A 130 -17.87 7.40 3.62
N PRO A 131 -19.02 6.79 3.98
CA PRO A 131 -19.27 5.40 3.62
C PRO A 131 -19.37 5.25 2.11
N ILE A 132 -18.98 4.09 1.59
CA ILE A 132 -19.13 3.78 0.16
C ILE A 132 -20.62 3.86 -0.20
N PRO A 133 -21.01 4.66 -1.21
CA PRO A 133 -22.40 4.73 -1.66
C PRO A 133 -22.96 3.34 -2.01
N GLU A 134 -24.15 3.05 -1.50
CA GLU A 134 -24.76 1.70 -1.60
C GLU A 134 -24.93 1.23 -3.05
N HIS A 135 -25.18 2.16 -3.98
CA HIS A 135 -25.31 1.87 -5.41
C HIS A 135 -24.01 1.37 -6.07
N LEU A 136 -22.85 1.62 -5.47
CA LEU A 136 -21.56 1.11 -5.93
C LEU A 136 -21.25 -0.29 -5.39
N LEU A 137 -21.94 -0.70 -4.31
CA LEU A 137 -21.78 -2.02 -3.68
C LEU A 137 -22.61 -3.11 -4.37
N VAL A 138 -23.50 -2.71 -5.28
CA VAL A 138 -24.32 -3.64 -6.05
C VAL A 138 -23.39 -4.42 -6.97
N LYS A 139 -23.25 -5.73 -6.69
CA LYS A 139 -22.59 -6.65 -7.61
C LYS A 139 -23.32 -6.53 -8.94
N ASN A 140 -22.61 -6.24 -10.02
CA ASN A 140 -23.16 -6.31 -11.38
C ASN A 140 -23.58 -7.78 -11.65
N GLU A 141 -24.75 -8.18 -11.16
CA GLU A 141 -25.42 -9.43 -11.53
C GLU A 141 -26.10 -9.30 -12.92
N GLU A 142 -26.11 -8.09 -13.51
CA GLU A 142 -26.82 -7.81 -14.77
C GLU A 142 -25.93 -7.76 -16.03
N GLU A 143 -24.60 -7.87 -15.92
CA GLU A 143 -23.73 -7.79 -17.12
C GLU A 143 -23.57 -9.13 -17.89
N SER A 144 -23.99 -10.25 -17.29
CA SER A 144 -24.01 -11.55 -17.97
C SER A 144 -25.23 -11.74 -18.89
N ALA A 145 -26.28 -10.91 -18.75
CA ALA A 145 -27.55 -11.11 -19.46
C ALA A 145 -27.63 -10.46 -20.86
N ALA A 146 -26.65 -9.64 -21.26
CA ALA A 146 -26.73 -8.89 -22.53
C ALA A 146 -26.02 -9.56 -23.72
N VAL A 147 -25.32 -10.68 -23.54
CA VAL A 147 -24.59 -11.35 -24.64
C VAL A 147 -25.40 -12.49 -25.29
N GLU A 148 -26.50 -12.95 -24.69
CA GLU A 148 -27.31 -14.06 -25.21
C GLU A 148 -28.60 -13.58 -25.93
N SER A 149 -28.48 -12.57 -26.81
CA SER A 149 -29.58 -12.15 -27.70
C SER A 149 -29.12 -11.88 -29.14
N ALA A 150 -27.99 -12.45 -29.55
CA ALA A 150 -27.52 -12.39 -30.93
C ALA A 150 -27.03 -13.77 -31.42
N GLU A 151 -27.95 -14.74 -31.47
CA GLU A 151 -27.85 -15.88 -32.41
C GLU A 151 -29.24 -16.24 -32.98
#